data_AF-A0A1I4I0P6-F1
#
_entry.id   AF-A0A1I4I0P6-F1
#
_cell.length_a   1.000
_cell.length_b   1.000
_cell.length_c   1.000
_cell.angle_alpha   90.00
_cell.angle_beta   90.00
_cell.angle_gamma   90.00
#
_symmetry.space_group_name_H-M   'P 1'
#
loop_
_entity.id
_entity.type
_entity.pdbx_description
1 polymer ?
#
loop_
_entity_poly.entity_id
_entity_poly.type
_entity_poly.pdbx_seq_one_letter_code
_entity_poly.pdbx_strand_id
1 'polypeptide(L)'
;MDFDFLFQPKLNKAEIVDLHTLRFLDNKDNILFIGNSGVEKTHLAISLALEVLDKGFSAHFILSNDLVNKLLKAQDKGTLERAIKIYQV
;
A
#
# COMPACT_ATOMS: atom_id res chain seq x y z
N MET A 1 -12.89 1.75 9.64
CA MET A 1 -13.06 0.86 8.48
C MET A 1 -14.52 0.85 8.08
N ASP A 2 -14.85 1.49 6.97
CA ASP A 2 -16.19 1.44 6.36
C ASP A 2 -16.08 0.64 5.05
N PHE A 3 -15.96 -0.69 5.18
CA PHE A 3 -15.81 -1.62 4.06
C PHE A 3 -17.00 -2.59 4.04
N ASP A 4 -17.71 -2.65 2.93
CA ASP A 4 -18.82 -3.57 2.77
C ASP A 4 -18.31 -4.96 2.35
N PHE A 5 -18.08 -5.84 3.33
CA PHE A 5 -17.69 -7.22 3.08
C PHE A 5 -18.74 -8.03 2.31
N LEU A 6 -19.99 -7.56 2.20
CA LEU A 6 -21.00 -8.20 1.35
C LEU A 6 -20.75 -7.94 -0.14
N PHE A 7 -20.06 -6.85 -0.49
CA PHE A 7 -19.70 -6.53 -1.87
C PHE A 7 -18.62 -7.47 -2.42
N GLN A 8 -17.70 -7.94 -1.57
CA GLN A 8 -16.70 -8.94 -1.94
C GLN A 8 -16.71 -10.16 -0.99
N PRO A 9 -17.64 -11.11 -1.17
CA PRO A 9 -17.83 -12.23 -0.25
C PRO A 9 -16.67 -13.24 -0.26
N LYS A 10 -15.79 -13.20 -1.26
CA LYS A 10 -14.58 -14.03 -1.33
C LYS A 10 -13.43 -13.48 -0.48
N LEU A 11 -13.54 -12.25 0.04
CA LEU A 11 -12.52 -11.65 0.87
C LEU A 11 -12.57 -12.25 2.28
N ASN A 12 -11.44 -12.75 2.76
CA ASN A 12 -11.36 -13.26 4.13
C ASN A 12 -11.40 -12.08 5.12
N LYS A 13 -12.57 -11.85 5.72
CA LYS A 13 -12.76 -10.77 6.70
C LYS A 13 -11.77 -10.85 7.87
N ALA A 14 -11.45 -12.06 8.34
CA ALA A 14 -10.54 -12.23 9.47
C ALA A 14 -9.12 -11.75 9.13
N GLU A 15 -8.63 -12.07 7.92
CA GLU A 15 -7.33 -11.57 7.43
C GLU A 15 -7.32 -10.04 7.32
N ILE A 16 -8.37 -9.42 6.80
CA ILE A 16 -8.43 -7.96 6.65
C ILE A 16 -8.44 -7.25 8.00
N VAL A 17 -9.17 -7.79 8.98
CA VAL A 17 -9.15 -7.29 10.35
C VAL A 17 -7.76 -7.46 10.97
N ASP A 18 -7.10 -8.59 10.71
CA ASP A 18 -5.74 -8.82 11.17
C ASP A 18 -4.74 -7.81 10.59
N LEU A 19 -4.84 -7.50 9.30
CA LEU A 19 -4.00 -6.49 8.66
C LEU A 19 -4.17 -5.11 9.31
N HIS A 20 -5.36 -4.76 9.81
CA HIS A 20 -5.60 -3.49 10.52
C HIS A 20 -5.00 -3.46 11.93
N THR A 21 -4.50 -4.58 12.45
CA THR A 21 -3.64 -4.57 13.65
C THR A 21 -2.24 -4.02 13.36
N LEU A 22 -1.90 -3.86 12.07
CA LEU A 22 -0.60 -3.41 11.56
C LEU A 22 0.61 -4.26 11.96
N ARG A 23 0.42 -5.47 12.51
CA ARG A 23 1.52 -6.39 12.89
C ARG A 23 2.45 -6.77 11.72
N PHE A 24 1.97 -6.65 10.49
CA PHE A 24 2.79 -6.85 9.29
C PHE A 24 3.96 -5.85 9.21
N LEU A 25 3.85 -4.66 9.81
CA LEU A 25 4.93 -3.68 9.88
C LEU A 25 6.08 -4.20 10.75
N ASP A 26 5.78 -4.77 11.91
CA ASP A 26 6.78 -5.34 12.84
C ASP A 26 7.49 -6.55 12.20
N ASN A 27 6.73 -7.38 11.50
CA ASN A 27 7.25 -8.57 10.82
C ASN A 27 7.97 -8.26 9.50
N LYS A 28 7.83 -7.04 8.97
CA LYS A 28 8.32 -6.64 7.64
C LYS A 28 7.70 -7.45 6.50
N ASP A 29 6.43 -7.80 6.65
CA ASP A 29 5.67 -8.55 5.64
C ASP A 29 5.14 -7.60 4.57
N ASN A 30 5.24 -8.02 3.30
CA ASN A 30 4.63 -7.31 2.18
C ASN A 30 3.20 -7.78 1.96
N ILE A 31 2.28 -6.84 1.74
CA ILE A 31 0.87 -7.14 1.42
C ILE A 31 0.64 -6.96 -0.08
N LEU A 32 0.04 -7.96 -0.72
CA LEU A 32 -0.32 -7.91 -2.13
C LEU A 32 -1.79 -8.29 -2.34
N PHE A 33 -2.60 -7.33 -2.78
CA PHE A 33 -3.99 -7.58 -3.17
C PHE A 33 -4.05 -7.98 -4.65
N ILE A 34 -4.58 -9.18 -4.95
CA ILE A 34 -4.72 -9.70 -6.32
C ILE A 34 -6.19 -9.94 -6.65
N GLY A 35 -6.63 -9.52 -7.84
CA GLY A 35 -7.99 -9.76 -8.32
C GLY A 35 -8.36 -8.89 -9.52
N ASN A 36 -9.53 -9.12 -10.10
CA ASN A 36 -10.05 -8.39 -11.27
C ASN A 36 -10.14 -6.87 -11.04
N SER A 37 -10.16 -6.08 -12.11
CA SER A 37 -10.39 -4.63 -11.97
C SER A 37 -11.73 -4.35 -11.28
N GLY A 38 -11.80 -3.27 -10.48
CA GLY A 38 -13.03 -2.86 -9.79
C GLY A 38 -13.36 -3.61 -8.48
N VAL A 39 -12.52 -4.53 -8.02
CA VAL A 39 -12.76 -5.31 -6.76
C VAL A 39 -12.19 -4.64 -5.50
N GLU A 40 -12.17 -3.31 -5.44
CA GLU A 40 -11.82 -2.51 -4.24
C GLU A 40 -10.39 -2.68 -3.68
N LYS A 41 -9.47 -3.32 -4.40
CA LYS A 41 -8.06 -3.48 -3.99
C LYS A 41 -7.41 -2.16 -3.54
N THR A 42 -7.60 -1.10 -4.33
CA THR A 42 -7.08 0.23 -4.01
C THR A 42 -7.72 0.80 -2.75
N HIS A 43 -9.02 0.56 -2.55
CA HIS A 43 -9.72 1.01 -1.35
C HIS A 43 -9.17 0.32 -0.09
N LEU A 44 -8.95 -1.00 -0.14
CA LEU A 44 -8.33 -1.74 0.97
C LEU A 44 -6.92 -1.24 1.29
N ALA A 45 -6.08 -1.02 0.26
CA ALA A 45 -4.74 -0.47 0.45
C ALA A 45 -4.77 0.94 1.07
N ILE A 46 -5.70 1.79 0.64
CA ILE A 46 -5.88 3.13 1.21
C ILE A 46 -6.38 3.04 2.66
N SER A 47 -7.34 2.17 2.97
CA SER A 47 -7.83 1.97 4.34
C SER A 47 -6.71 1.58 5.30
N LEU A 48 -5.84 0.66 4.88
CA LEU A 48 -4.66 0.30 5.65
C LEU A 48 -3.68 1.46 5.81
N ALA A 49 -3.42 2.22 4.73
CA ALA A 49 -2.55 3.38 4.80
C ALA A 49 -3.09 4.46 5.76
N LEU A 50 -4.41 4.64 5.83
CA LEU A 50 -5.04 5.55 6.82
C LEU A 50 -4.83 5.05 8.25
N GLU A 51 -5.01 3.76 8.52
CA GLU A 51 -4.73 3.18 9.84
C GLU A 51 -3.25 3.33 10.23
N VAL A 52 -2.33 3.15 9.28
CA VAL A 52 -0.88 3.40 9.48
C VAL A 52 -0.63 4.85 9.90
N LEU A 53 -1.26 5.81 9.21
CA LEU A 53 -1.15 7.24 9.54
C LEU A 53 -1.76 7.56 10.91
N ASP A 54 -2.91 6.99 11.25
CA ASP A 54 -3.58 7.19 12.54
C ASP A 54 -2.74 6.68 13.72
N LYS A 55 -1.90 5.65 13.50
CA LYS A 55 -0.93 5.15 14.48
C LYS A 55 0.37 5.95 14.55
N GLY A 56 0.49 7.01 13.77
CA GLY A 56 1.65 7.92 13.77
C GLY A 56 2.81 7.47 12.88
N PHE A 57 2.62 6.43 12.06
CA PHE A 57 3.58 6.05 11.04
C PHE A 57 3.38 6.89 9.78
N SER A 58 4.37 6.87 8.89
CA SER A 58 4.27 7.51 7.57
C SER A 58 3.82 6.49 6.53
N ALA A 59 3.05 6.95 5.53
CA ALA A 59 2.61 6.13 4.41
C ALA A 59 2.74 6.91 3.10
N HIS A 60 3.08 6.21 2.01
CA HIS A 60 3.16 6.80 0.67
C HIS A 60 2.28 6.01 -0.30
N PHE A 61 1.41 6.72 -1.02
CA PHE A 61 0.65 6.18 -2.13
C PHE A 61 1.24 6.64 -3.46
N ILE A 62 1.51 5.71 -4.37
CA ILE A 62 2.00 6.00 -5.71
C ILE A 62 1.53 4.93 -6.70
N LEU A 63 1.17 5.34 -7.91
CA LEU A 63 0.90 4.40 -9.00
C LEU A 63 2.21 3.77 -9.48
N SER A 64 2.19 2.46 -9.76
CA SER A 64 3.41 1.72 -10.14
C SER A 64 4.10 2.30 -11.37
N ASN A 65 3.34 2.72 -12.38
CA ASN A 65 3.87 3.37 -13.58
C ASN A 65 4.54 4.71 -13.25
N ASP A 66 3.98 5.50 -12.34
CA ASP A 66 4.56 6.78 -11.93
C ASP A 66 5.85 6.58 -11.13
N LEU A 67 5.89 5.58 -10.26
CA LEU A 67 7.11 5.22 -9.52
C LEU A 67 8.23 4.83 -10.49
N VAL A 68 7.96 3.89 -11.41
CA VAL A 68 8.94 3.45 -12.41
C VAL A 68 9.42 4.63 -13.25
N ASN A 69 8.50 5.46 -13.77
CA ASN A 69 8.86 6.63 -14.57
C ASN A 69 9.70 7.65 -13.81
N LYS A 70 9.41 7.87 -12.51
CA LYS A 70 10.21 8.77 -11.66
C LYS A 70 11.62 8.22 -11.45
N LEU A 71 11.74 6.92 -11.16
CA LEU A 71 13.04 6.29 -10.90
C LEU A 71 13.89 6.22 -12.17
N LEU A 72 13.32 5.90 -13.33
CA LEU A 72 14.03 5.92 -14.62
C LEU A 72 14.56 7.32 -14.94
N LYS A 73 13.72 8.36 -14.82
CA LYS A 73 14.17 9.76 -15.02
C LYS A 73 15.26 10.18 -14.04
N ALA A 74 15.23 9.68 -12.80
CA ALA A 74 16.26 9.97 -11.81
C ALA A 74 17.58 9.26 -12.15
N GLN A 75 17.51 8.03 -12.66
CA GLN A 75 18.66 7.27 -13.15
C GLN A 75 19.35 7.99 -14.31
N ASP A 76 18.60 8.45 -15.32
CA ASP A 76 19.14 9.19 -16.46
C ASP A 76 19.87 10.48 -16.04
N LYS A 77 19.43 11.08 -14.93
CA LYS A 77 20.01 12.30 -14.35
C LYS A 77 21.12 12.04 -13.33
N GLY A 78 21.48 10.78 -13.06
CA GLY A 78 22.46 10.42 -12.03
C GLY A 78 22.02 10.76 -10.59
N THR A 79 20.71 10.85 -10.35
CA THR A 79 20.12 11.24 -9.03
C THR A 79 19.28 10.13 -8.41
N LEU A 80 19.44 8.89 -8.87
CA LEU A 80 18.63 7.74 -8.46
C LEU A 80 18.65 7.52 -6.93
N GLU A 81 19.81 7.56 -6.30
CA GLU A 81 19.93 7.37 -4.84
C GLU A 81 19.10 8.38 -4.05
N ARG A 82 19.12 9.65 -4.48
CA ARG A 82 18.32 10.71 -3.87
C ARG A 82 16.82 10.47 -4.07
N ALA A 83 16.42 9.96 -5.24
CA ALA A 83 15.02 9.65 -5.53
C ALA A 83 14.52 8.46 -4.70
N ILE A 84 15.32 7.40 -4.54
CA ILE A 84 14.95 6.22 -3.74
C ILE A 84 14.75 6.58 -2.27
N LYS A 85 15.59 7.47 -1.70
CA LYS A 85 15.47 7.92 -0.31
C LYS A 85 14.12 8.54 0.04
N ILE A 86 13.38 9.07 -0.94
CA ILE A 86 12.03 9.61 -0.72
C ILE A 86 11.03 8.50 -0.34
N TYR A 87 11.28 7.27 -0.77
CA TYR A 87 10.39 6.12 -0.56
C TYR A 87 10.89 5.15 0.53
N GLN A 88 11.99 5.50 1.20
CA GLN A 88 12.47 4.80 2.40
C GLN A 88 11.73 5.38 3.60
N VAL A 89 10.48 4.94 3.76
CA VAL A 89 9.64 5.22 4.91
C VAL A 89 9.98 4.25 6.03
#